data_AF-A0A3N5NYZ4-F1
#
_entry.id   AF-A0A3N5NYZ4-F1
#
_cell.length_a   1.000
_cell.length_b   1.000
_cell.length_c   1.000
_cell.angle_alpha   90.00
_cell.angle_beta   90.00
_cell.angle_gamma   90.00
#
_symmetry.space_group_name_H-M   'P 1'
#
loop_
_entity.id
_entity.type
_entity.pdbx_description
1 polymer ?
#
loop_
_entity_poly.entity_id
_entity_poly.type
_entity_poly.pdbx_seq_one_letter_code
_entity_poly.pdbx_strand_id
1 'polypeptide(L)'
;MILEDLQWSDHATVELLARIARREERARLLVIGTYRVHDLVHAHQPLWRPRHELGMHLQCDEIALPLLSEQAVAAYLSARGRWNDVEQAARWFLARTEGNPLFLDHLMSWLDESSHITHRSGVWCFDEQDLADAPMPPTLHHLVEVGLSRLSPDEQGLLEIGSVAGLRFPAALVAAAASTSVEHV
;
A
#
# COMPACT_ATOMS: atom_id res chain seq x y z
N MET A 1 -8.26 -3.31 -18.35
CA MET A 1 -8.73 -4.22 -17.28
C MET A 1 -7.63 -4.29 -16.23
N ILE A 2 -7.97 -4.13 -14.96
CA ILE A 2 -7.00 -4.18 -13.85
C ILE A 2 -7.39 -5.35 -12.96
N LEU A 3 -6.41 -6.18 -12.62
CA LEU A 3 -6.56 -7.34 -11.75
C LEU A 3 -5.58 -7.20 -10.59
N GLU A 4 -6.12 -7.16 -9.39
CA GLU A 4 -5.32 -7.04 -8.17
C GLU A 4 -5.05 -8.41 -7.55
N ASP A 5 -3.90 -8.54 -6.88
CA ASP A 5 -3.52 -9.72 -6.11
C ASP A 5 -3.53 -11.04 -6.90
N LEU A 6 -2.93 -11.03 -8.10
CA LEU A 6 -2.87 -12.22 -8.95
C LEU A 6 -2.18 -13.42 -8.30
N GLN A 7 -1.35 -13.22 -7.26
CA GLN A 7 -0.76 -14.29 -6.48
C GLN A 7 -1.79 -15.20 -5.79
N TRP A 8 -3.03 -14.73 -5.57
CA TRP A 8 -4.11 -15.51 -4.98
C TRP A 8 -5.10 -16.05 -6.01
N SER A 9 -4.85 -15.84 -7.30
CA SER A 9 -5.71 -16.32 -8.37
C SER A 9 -5.60 -17.84 -8.53
N ASP A 10 -6.72 -18.46 -8.90
CA ASP A 10 -6.75 -19.88 -9.24
C ASP A 10 -6.07 -20.16 -10.59
N HIS A 11 -5.83 -21.44 -10.86
CA HIS A 11 -5.17 -21.87 -12.09
C HIS A 11 -5.98 -21.53 -13.35
N ALA A 12 -7.31 -21.61 -13.28
CA ALA A 12 -8.18 -21.34 -14.42
C ALA A 12 -8.12 -19.86 -14.85
N THR A 13 -8.08 -18.95 -13.88
CA THR A 13 -7.95 -17.51 -14.10
C THR A 13 -6.61 -17.18 -14.73
N VAL A 14 -5.51 -17.68 -14.16
CA VAL A 14 -4.17 -17.42 -14.70
C VAL A 14 -4.02 -17.98 -16.12
N GLU A 15 -4.53 -19.19 -16.38
CA GLU A 15 -4.46 -19.78 -17.72
C GLU A 15 -5.32 -19.00 -18.74
N LEU A 16 -6.48 -18.49 -18.33
CA LEU A 16 -7.28 -17.60 -19.18
C LEU A 16 -6.49 -16.34 -19.55
N LEU A 17 -5.80 -15.70 -18.59
CA LEU A 17 -4.98 -14.52 -18.85
C LEU A 17 -3.84 -14.85 -19.82
N ALA A 18 -3.17 -15.98 -19.61
CA ALA A 18 -2.11 -16.43 -20.50
C ALA A 18 -2.62 -16.71 -21.92
N ARG A 19 -3.81 -17.30 -22.07
CA ARG A 19 -4.45 -17.50 -23.37
C ARG A 19 -4.85 -16.19 -24.04
N ILE A 20 -5.31 -15.19 -23.28
CA ILE A 20 -5.61 -13.86 -23.81
C ILE A 20 -4.32 -13.19 -24.29
N ALA A 21 -3.25 -13.26 -23.51
CA ALA A 21 -1.95 -12.67 -23.85
C ALA A 21 -1.28 -13.34 -25.07
N ARG A 22 -1.50 -14.65 -25.27
CA ARG A 22 -0.97 -15.43 -26.41
C ARG A 22 -1.75 -15.26 -27.71
N ARG A 23 -2.83 -14.47 -27.75
CA ARG A 23 -3.60 -14.28 -28.98
C ARG A 23 -2.79 -13.55 -30.04
N GLU A 24 -2.82 -14.09 -31.26
CA GLU A 24 -2.23 -13.44 -32.45
C GLU A 24 -3.14 -12.36 -33.06
N GLU A 25 -4.46 -12.48 -32.84
CA GLU A 25 -5.42 -11.49 -33.28
C GLU A 25 -5.34 -10.21 -32.44
N ARG A 26 -5.32 -9.06 -33.11
CA ARG A 26 -5.32 -7.75 -32.44
C ARG A 26 -6.60 -7.55 -31.64
N ALA A 27 -6.48 -7.56 -30.32
CA ALA A 27 -7.51 -7.08 -29.40
C ALA A 27 -7.19 -5.66 -28.93
N ARG A 28 -8.21 -4.81 -28.76
CA ARG A 28 -8.06 -3.50 -28.10
C ARG A 28 -8.16 -3.67 -26.58
N LEU A 29 -7.29 -4.51 -26.02
CA LEU A 29 -7.33 -4.88 -24.60
C LEU A 29 -5.96 -4.68 -23.97
N LEU A 30 -5.91 -3.85 -22.92
CA LEU A 30 -4.79 -3.76 -22.00
C LEU A 30 -5.18 -4.45 -20.68
N VAL A 31 -4.36 -5.39 -20.25
CA VAL A 31 -4.51 -6.08 -18.95
C VAL A 31 -3.35 -5.66 -18.07
N ILE A 32 -3.66 -5.11 -16.90
CA ILE A 32 -2.69 -4.77 -15.86
C ILE A 32 -2.96 -5.71 -14.70
N GLY A 33 -1.92 -6.43 -14.28
CA GLY A 33 -1.97 -7.33 -13.14
C GLY A 33 -1.00 -6.88 -12.06
N THR A 34 -1.46 -6.77 -10.82
CA THR A 34 -0.58 -6.56 -9.67
C THR A 34 -0.37 -7.89 -8.95
N TYR A 35 0.84 -8.10 -8.42
CA TYR A 35 1.12 -9.23 -7.56
C TYR A 35 2.34 -8.99 -6.68
N ARG A 36 2.48 -9.84 -5.67
CA ARG A 36 3.59 -9.82 -4.72
C ARG A 36 4.62 -10.89 -5.07
N VAL A 37 5.82 -10.47 -5.47
CA VAL A 37 6.90 -11.40 -5.87
C VAL A 37 7.29 -12.35 -4.74
N HIS A 38 7.29 -11.89 -3.49
CA HIS A 38 7.63 -12.73 -2.32
C HIS A 38 6.63 -13.86 -2.06
N ASP A 39 5.36 -13.68 -2.46
CA ASP A 39 4.34 -14.73 -2.33
C ASP A 39 4.47 -15.80 -3.43
N LEU A 40 5.26 -15.53 -4.48
CA LEU A 40 5.51 -16.43 -5.60
C LEU A 40 6.71 -17.37 -5.41
N VAL A 41 7.38 -17.31 -4.25
CA VAL A 41 8.61 -18.07 -3.96
C VAL A 41 8.40 -19.59 -4.02
N HIS A 42 7.15 -20.06 -3.90
CA HIS A 42 6.82 -21.45 -4.16
C HIS A 42 6.50 -21.64 -5.64
N ALA A 43 7.32 -22.44 -6.34
CA ALA A 43 7.12 -22.80 -7.76
C ALA A 43 5.75 -23.46 -8.06
N HIS A 44 4.97 -23.80 -7.04
CA HIS A 44 3.61 -24.30 -7.13
C HIS A 44 2.53 -23.22 -7.27
N GLN A 45 2.88 -21.93 -7.14
CA GLN A 45 1.92 -20.85 -7.32
C GLN A 45 1.45 -20.78 -8.78
N PRO A 46 0.13 -20.72 -9.05
CA PRO A 46 -0.41 -20.74 -10.41
C PRO A 46 0.19 -19.70 -11.36
N LEU A 47 0.57 -18.54 -10.82
CA LEU A 47 1.12 -17.41 -11.58
C LEU A 47 2.59 -17.60 -12.01
N TRP A 48 3.37 -18.45 -11.34
CA TRP A 48 4.82 -18.54 -11.54
C TRP A 48 5.21 -18.87 -12.99
N ARG A 49 4.67 -19.98 -13.51
CA ARG A 49 5.02 -20.50 -14.84
C ARG A 49 4.48 -19.61 -15.96
N PRO A 50 3.19 -19.21 -15.98
CA PRO A 50 2.66 -18.36 -17.05
C PRO A 50 3.36 -17.00 -17.11
N ARG A 51 3.70 -16.39 -15.96
CA ARG A 51 4.50 -15.15 -15.93
C ARG A 51 5.83 -15.33 -16.65
N HIS A 52 6.57 -16.39 -16.32
CA HIS A 52 7.87 -16.66 -16.92
C HIS A 52 7.76 -16.90 -18.43
N GLU A 53 6.81 -17.73 -18.87
CA GLU A 53 6.59 -18.02 -20.30
C GLU A 53 6.21 -16.77 -21.10
N LEU A 54 5.27 -15.95 -20.58
CA LEU A 54 4.85 -14.72 -21.25
C LEU A 54 6.00 -13.70 -21.34
N GLY A 55 6.83 -13.58 -20.31
CA GLY A 55 8.01 -12.73 -20.34
C GLY A 55 9.05 -13.19 -21.37
N MET A 56 9.31 -14.50 -21.46
CA MET A 56 10.22 -15.04 -22.47
C MET A 56 9.75 -14.79 -23.91
N HIS A 57 8.44 -14.75 -24.14
CA HIS A 57 7.85 -14.51 -25.45
C HIS A 57 7.57 -13.03 -25.74
N LEU A 58 7.98 -12.10 -24.86
CA LEU A 58 7.69 -10.65 -24.99
C LEU A 58 6.18 -10.36 -25.08
N GLN A 59 5.37 -11.19 -24.42
CA GLN A 59 3.90 -11.08 -24.35
C GLN A 59 3.44 -10.42 -23.04
N CYS A 60 4.38 -10.04 -22.18
CA CYS A 60 4.14 -9.37 -20.91
C CYS A 60 5.33 -8.47 -20.58
N ASP A 61 5.05 -7.23 -20.18
CA ASP A 61 6.02 -6.32 -19.57
C ASP A 61 5.85 -6.35 -18.05
N GLU A 62 6.94 -6.56 -17.33
CA GLU A 62 6.96 -6.56 -15.87
C GLU A 62 7.60 -5.28 -15.34
N ILE A 63 6.84 -4.54 -14.53
CA ILE A 63 7.33 -3.34 -13.85
C ILE A 63 7.63 -3.73 -12.40
N ALA A 64 8.91 -3.91 -12.08
CA ALA A 64 9.34 -4.11 -10.71
C ALA A 64 9.20 -2.80 -9.93
N LEU A 65 8.54 -2.87 -8.77
CA LEU A 65 8.39 -1.76 -7.83
C LEU A 65 9.30 -2.00 -6.62
N PRO A 66 10.57 -1.52 -6.65
CA PRO A 66 11.47 -1.65 -5.51
C PRO A 66 11.04 -0.72 -4.36
N LEU A 67 11.62 -0.95 -3.18
CA LEU A 67 11.59 0.03 -2.10
C LEU A 67 12.19 1.36 -2.56
N LEU A 68 11.74 2.47 -1.97
CA LEU A 68 12.19 3.80 -2.30
C LEU A 68 13.67 3.97 -1.94
N SER A 69 14.45 4.48 -2.89
CA SER A 69 15.79 4.99 -2.63
C SER A 69 15.72 6.34 -1.89
N GLU A 70 16.84 6.79 -1.33
CA GLU A 70 16.94 8.13 -0.72
C GLU A 70 16.48 9.24 -1.69
N GLN A 71 16.86 9.14 -2.96
CA GLN A 71 16.45 10.09 -4.01
C GLN A 71 14.95 10.04 -4.26
N ALA A 72 14.34 8.85 -4.26
CA ALA A 72 12.90 8.69 -4.44
C ALA A 72 12.13 9.22 -3.22
N VAL A 73 12.65 9.04 -2.00
CA VAL A 73 12.09 9.65 -0.78
C VAL A 73 12.20 11.18 -0.87
N ALA A 74 13.35 11.74 -1.24
CA ALA A 74 13.50 13.19 -1.40
C ALA A 74 12.54 13.77 -2.45
N ALA A 75 12.36 13.07 -3.57
CA ALA A 75 11.39 13.44 -4.61
C ALA A 75 9.95 13.38 -4.09
N TYR A 76 9.61 12.33 -3.32
CA TYR A 76 8.31 12.19 -2.67
C TYR A 76 8.03 13.33 -1.69
N LEU A 77 8.99 13.68 -0.84
CA LEU A 77 8.89 14.79 0.11
C LEU A 77 8.74 16.14 -0.62
N SER A 78 9.53 16.37 -1.67
CA SER A 78 9.46 17.58 -2.50
C SER A 78 8.12 17.73 -3.21
N ALA A 79 7.50 16.63 -3.63
CA ALA A 79 6.18 16.65 -4.25
C ALA A 79 5.06 17.07 -3.27
N ARG A 80 5.29 16.92 -1.96
CA ARG A 80 4.34 17.29 -0.90
C ARG A 80 4.50 18.70 -0.37
N GLY A 81 5.65 19.33 -0.60
CA GLY A 81 5.89 20.69 -0.16
C GLY A 81 7.36 21.05 -0.19
N ARG A 82 7.65 22.29 0.22
CA ARG A 82 9.03 22.73 0.43
C ARG A 82 9.49 22.27 1.81
N TRP A 83 10.75 21.88 1.93
CA TRP A 83 11.38 21.49 3.18
C TRP A 83 12.56 22.43 3.47
N ASN A 84 12.86 22.65 4.74
CA ASN A 84 14.06 23.39 5.15
C ASN A 84 15.35 22.65 4.73
N ASP A 85 15.35 21.33 4.83
CA ASP A 85 16.41 20.43 4.35
C ASP A 85 15.76 19.10 3.90
N VAL A 86 15.50 18.96 2.60
CA VAL A 86 14.80 17.78 2.06
C VAL A 86 15.70 16.54 2.06
N GLU A 87 17.00 16.73 1.90
CA GLU A 87 17.99 15.65 1.90
C GLU A 87 18.15 15.06 3.31
N GLN A 88 18.19 15.90 4.35
CA GLN A 88 18.22 15.45 5.74
C GLN A 88 16.93 14.71 6.10
N ALA A 89 15.77 15.29 5.77
CA ALA A 89 14.49 14.63 5.99
C ALA A 89 14.44 13.28 5.27
N ALA A 90 14.87 13.22 3.99
CA ALA A 90 14.87 12.00 3.21
C ALA A 90 15.73 10.88 3.83
N ARG A 91 16.93 11.19 4.31
CA ARG A 91 17.78 10.21 5.02
C ARG A 91 17.11 9.70 6.29
N TRP A 92 16.55 10.60 7.08
CA TRP A 92 15.92 10.26 8.34
C TRP A 92 14.68 9.37 8.15
N PHE A 93 13.84 9.72 7.17
CA PHE A 93 12.67 8.94 6.81
C PHE A 93 13.05 7.59 6.19
N LEU A 94 14.05 7.56 5.31
CA LEU A 94 14.54 6.32 4.72
C LEU A 94 15.04 5.34 5.79
N ALA A 95 15.80 5.82 6.76
CA ALA A 95 16.35 4.99 7.84
C ALA A 95 15.26 4.33 8.72
N ARG A 96 14.08 4.96 8.83
CA ARG A 96 12.97 4.45 9.65
C ARG A 96 11.95 3.65 8.88
N THR A 97 11.77 3.98 7.61
CA THR A 97 10.74 3.36 6.76
C THR A 97 11.31 2.23 5.92
N GLU A 98 12.64 2.10 5.86
CA GLU A 98 13.37 1.19 4.99
C GLU A 98 12.95 1.35 3.51
N GLY A 99 12.50 2.55 3.14
CA GLY A 99 12.01 2.86 1.80
C GLY A 99 10.60 2.35 1.51
N ASN A 100 9.85 1.87 2.50
CA ASN A 100 8.46 1.48 2.34
C ASN A 100 7.57 2.73 2.13
N PRO A 101 6.93 2.94 0.96
CA PRO A 101 6.14 4.14 0.69
C PRO A 101 4.94 4.31 1.63
N LEU A 102 4.30 3.20 2.03
CA LEU A 102 3.14 3.24 2.93
C LEU A 102 3.57 3.66 4.34
N PHE A 103 4.70 3.15 4.82
CA PHE A 103 5.24 3.54 6.11
C PHE A 103 5.72 5.00 6.09
N LEU A 104 6.35 5.43 5.00
CA LEU A 104 6.74 6.82 4.80
C LEU A 104 5.56 7.77 4.92
N ASP A 105 4.45 7.44 4.24
CA ASP A 105 3.23 8.24 4.29
C ASP A 105 2.68 8.36 5.71
N HIS A 106 2.46 7.22 6.36
CA HIS A 106 1.88 7.19 7.70
C HIS A 106 2.78 7.84 8.75
N LEU A 107 4.09 7.65 8.67
CA LEU A 107 5.03 8.28 9.60
C LEU A 107 5.01 9.80 9.43
N MET A 108 4.94 10.28 8.19
CA MET A 108 4.85 11.72 7.91
C MET A 108 3.53 12.31 8.45
N SER A 109 2.38 11.64 8.22
CA SER A 109 1.09 12.08 8.78
C SER A 109 1.11 12.10 10.30
N TRP A 110 1.69 11.06 10.92
CA TRP A 110 1.81 11.00 12.38
C TRP A 110 2.62 12.17 12.93
N LEU A 111 3.77 12.48 12.33
CA LEU A 111 4.64 13.58 12.75
C LEU A 111 4.00 14.96 12.60
N ASP A 112 3.22 15.16 11.53
CA ASP A 112 2.48 16.40 11.30
C ASP A 112 1.41 16.59 12.39
N GLU A 113 0.63 15.55 12.65
CA GLU A 113 -0.45 15.58 13.64
C GLU A 113 0.06 15.72 15.08
N SER A 114 1.18 15.09 15.42
CA SER A 114 1.85 15.26 16.71
C SER A 114 2.62 16.59 16.81
N SER A 115 2.59 17.44 15.77
CA SER A 115 3.29 18.72 15.70
C SER A 115 4.83 18.61 15.84
N HIS A 116 5.37 17.46 15.46
CA HIS A 116 6.81 17.15 15.48
C HIS A 116 7.51 17.60 14.19
N ILE A 117 6.79 17.66 13.08
CA ILE A 117 7.15 18.48 11.92
C ILE A 117 6.16 19.63 11.84
N THR A 118 6.64 20.83 11.51
CA THR A 118 5.76 22.02 11.48
C THR A 118 5.82 22.70 10.13
N HIS A 119 4.67 23.14 9.64
CA HIS A 119 4.59 23.87 8.39
C HIS A 119 4.68 25.37 8.65
N ARG A 120 5.89 25.93 8.64
CA ARG A 120 6.14 27.36 8.89
C ARG A 120 6.30 28.10 7.56
N SER A 121 5.40 29.05 7.29
CA SER A 121 5.44 29.90 6.09
C SER A 121 5.48 29.13 4.76
N GLY A 122 4.81 27.98 4.67
CA GLY A 122 4.82 27.16 3.44
C GLY A 122 5.99 26.19 3.32
N VAL A 123 6.78 26.02 4.39
CA VAL A 123 7.95 25.15 4.44
C VAL A 123 7.81 24.19 5.61
N TRP A 124 7.96 22.90 5.34
CA TRP A 124 8.13 21.87 6.35
C TRP A 124 9.46 22.09 7.07
N CYS A 125 9.39 22.37 8.36
CA CYS A 125 10.53 22.45 9.25
C CYS A 125 10.72 21.08 9.89
N PHE A 126 11.87 20.49 9.56
CA PHE A 126 12.36 19.23 10.09
C PHE A 126 13.67 19.51 10.85
N ASP A 127 13.76 19.07 12.10
CA ASP A 127 15.00 19.01 12.86
C ASP A 127 15.09 17.62 13.51
N GLU A 128 16.19 16.91 13.28
CA GLU A 128 16.41 15.59 13.86
C GLU A 128 16.48 15.63 15.39
N GLN A 129 16.92 16.75 15.99
CA GLN A 129 16.98 16.92 17.43
C GLN A 129 15.59 17.01 18.07
N ASP A 130 14.66 17.71 17.41
CA ASP A 130 13.26 17.83 17.85
C ASP A 130 12.51 16.48 17.79
N LEU A 131 13.06 15.53 17.01
CA LEU A 131 12.50 14.19 16.80
C LEU A 131 13.18 13.11 17.63
N ALA A 132 14.29 13.41 18.32
CA ALA A 132 14.99 12.46 19.17
C ALA A 132 14.11 11.98 20.33
N ASP A 133 13.25 12.86 20.85
CA ASP A 133 12.32 12.59 21.95
C ASP A 133 10.88 12.32 21.49
N ALA A 134 10.62 12.32 20.17
CA ALA A 134 9.30 12.02 19.63
C ALA A 134 8.92 10.57 19.96
N PRO A 135 7.72 10.28 20.49
CA PRO A 135 7.24 8.92 20.76
C PRO A 135 6.99 8.17 19.45
N MET A 136 8.07 7.69 18.85
CA MET A 136 8.04 7.04 17.55
C MET A 136 7.24 5.74 17.61
N PRO A 137 6.25 5.54 16.73
CA PRO A 137 5.60 4.24 16.60
C PRO A 137 6.65 3.18 16.28
N PRO A 138 6.77 2.11 17.10
CA PRO A 138 7.82 1.10 16.93
C PRO A 138 7.63 0.26 15.66
N THR A 139 6.42 0.25 15.08
CA THR A 139 6.07 -0.53 13.90
C THR A 139 4.95 0.12 13.10
N LEU A 140 4.80 -0.30 11.84
CA LEU A 140 3.60 -0.06 11.03
C LEU A 140 2.30 -0.47 11.75
N HIS A 141 2.33 -1.57 12.52
CA HIS A 141 1.17 -2.02 13.29
C HIS A 141 0.71 -0.95 14.28
N HIS A 142 1.65 -0.29 14.96
CA HIS A 142 1.33 0.79 15.89
C HIS A 142 0.76 2.02 15.18
N LEU A 143 1.17 2.29 13.93
CA LEU A 143 0.55 3.34 13.12
C LEU A 143 -0.90 2.99 12.74
N VAL A 144 -1.17 1.72 12.44
CA VAL A 144 -2.54 1.25 12.19
C VAL A 144 -3.38 1.33 13.47
N GLU A 145 -2.84 0.96 14.63
CA GLU A 145 -3.51 1.11 15.93
C GLU A 145 -3.84 2.59 16.23
N VAL A 146 -2.92 3.51 15.96
CA VAL A 146 -3.17 4.96 16.08
C VAL A 146 -4.23 5.42 15.07
N GLY A 147 -4.24 4.87 13.86
CA GLY A 147 -5.29 5.14 12.88
C GLY A 147 -6.67 4.67 13.37
N LEU A 148 -6.74 3.45 13.91
CA LEU A 148 -7.97 2.88 14.47
C LEU A 148 -8.46 3.66 15.69
N SER A 149 -7.56 4.11 16.57
CA SER A 149 -7.94 4.86 17.79
C SER A 149 -8.57 6.23 17.51
N ARG A 150 -8.43 6.75 16.29
CA ARG A 150 -9.06 8.01 15.83
C ARG A 150 -10.49 7.82 15.34
N LEU A 151 -10.89 6.58 15.06
CA LEU A 151 -12.25 6.27 14.66
C LEU A 151 -13.20 6.43 15.86
N SER A 152 -14.42 6.86 15.58
CA SER A 152 -15.48 6.87 16.57
C SER A 152 -15.78 5.45 17.07
N PRO A 153 -16.39 5.30 18.26
CA PRO A 153 -16.76 3.98 18.78
C PRO A 153 -17.64 3.18 17.80
N ASP A 154 -18.48 3.86 17.04
CA ASP A 154 -19.37 3.23 16.05
C ASP A 154 -18.57 2.69 14.85
N GLU A 155 -17.61 3.47 14.34
CA GLU A 155 -16.72 3.04 13.25
C GLU A 155 -15.79 1.89 13.67
N GLN A 156 -15.28 1.93 14.92
CA GLN A 156 -14.50 0.82 15.47
C GLN A 156 -15.33 -0.46 15.59
N GLY A 157 -16.58 -0.34 16.08
CA GLY A 157 -17.50 -1.47 16.18
C GLY A 157 -17.82 -2.10 14.81
N LEU A 158 -18.01 -1.28 13.78
CA LEU A 158 -18.21 -1.77 12.41
C LEU A 158 -16.98 -2.53 11.89
N LEU A 159 -15.77 -2.03 12.15
CA LEU A 159 -14.53 -2.69 11.75
C LEU A 159 -14.31 -4.01 12.50
N GLU A 160 -14.61 -4.07 13.79
CA GLU A 160 -14.53 -5.31 14.56
C GLU A 160 -15.45 -6.39 13.97
N ILE A 161 -16.70 -6.02 13.68
CA ILE A 161 -17.68 -6.92 13.07
C ILE A 161 -17.21 -7.39 11.69
N GLY A 162 -16.71 -6.46 10.86
CA GLY A 162 -16.16 -6.77 9.55
C GLY A 162 -14.93 -7.69 9.62
N SER A 163 -14.07 -7.52 10.62
CA SER A 163 -12.84 -8.31 10.78
C SER A 163 -13.12 -9.80 10.98
N VAL A 164 -14.23 -10.13 11.64
CA VAL A 164 -14.68 -11.51 11.86
C VAL A 164 -15.38 -12.08 10.62
N ALA A 165 -16.05 -11.24 9.83
CA ALA A 165 -16.75 -11.64 8.61
C ALA A 165 -15.80 -12.01 7.46
N GLY A 166 -14.53 -11.59 7.53
CA GLY A 166 -13.45 -11.95 6.60
C GLY A 166 -13.02 -10.80 5.70
N LEU A 167 -12.16 -11.09 4.71
CA LEU A 167 -11.56 -10.04 3.85
C LEU A 167 -12.57 -9.39 2.88
N ARG A 168 -13.66 -10.09 2.58
CA ARG A 168 -14.77 -9.62 1.73
C ARG A 168 -16.09 -10.11 2.31
N PHE A 169 -17.00 -9.19 2.58
CA PHE A 169 -18.32 -9.50 3.12
C PHE A 169 -19.39 -8.56 2.55
N PRO A 170 -20.66 -8.98 2.50
CA PRO A 170 -21.76 -8.09 2.14
C PRO A 170 -21.96 -7.02 3.23
N ALA A 171 -22.12 -5.75 2.86
CA ALA A 171 -22.41 -4.65 3.81
C ALA A 171 -23.67 -4.93 4.66
N ALA A 172 -24.66 -5.61 4.09
CA ALA A 172 -25.87 -6.05 4.81
C ALA A 172 -25.58 -6.98 6.00
N LEU A 173 -24.52 -7.79 5.93
CA LEU A 173 -24.11 -8.68 7.02
C LEU A 173 -23.59 -7.88 8.22
N VAL A 174 -22.74 -6.90 7.95
CA VAL A 174 -22.18 -6.01 8.99
C VAL A 174 -23.28 -5.10 9.55
N ALA A 175 -24.16 -4.55 8.70
CA ALA A 175 -25.30 -3.74 9.13
C ALA A 175 -26.24 -4.51 10.08
N ALA A 176 -26.56 -5.76 9.73
CA ALA A 176 -27.39 -6.63 10.55
C ALA A 176 -26.72 -6.95 11.91
N ALA A 177 -25.41 -7.22 11.91
CA ALA A 177 -24.66 -7.50 13.14
C ALA A 177 -24.45 -6.25 14.02
N ALA A 178 -24.29 -5.07 13.41
CA ALA A 178 -24.16 -3.79 14.10
C ALA A 178 -25.52 -3.16 14.48
N SER A 179 -26.64 -3.81 14.14
CA SER A 179 -28.00 -3.28 14.33
C SER A 179 -28.19 -1.88 13.74
N THR A 180 -27.52 -1.60 12.61
CA THR A 180 -27.60 -0.33 11.89
C THR A 180 -28.13 -0.54 10.45
N SER A 181 -28.42 0.54 9.74
CA SER A 181 -28.83 0.44 8.33
C SER A 181 -27.62 0.26 7.41
N VAL A 182 -27.81 -0.39 6.26
CA VAL A 182 -26.77 -0.52 5.23
C VAL A 182 -26.21 0.84 4.77
N GLU A 183 -26.98 1.92 4.86
CA GLU A 183 -26.54 3.29 4.51
C GLU A 183 -25.53 3.89 5.52
N HIS A 184 -25.43 3.30 6.71
CA HIS A 184 -24.53 3.71 7.79
C HIS A 184 -23.39 2.70 8.02
N VAL A 185 -23.15 1.80 7.05
CA VAL A 185 -22.03 0.85 6.97
C VAL A 185 -21.23 1.14 5.71
#